data_AF-A0A934Y9X2-F1
#
_entry.id   AF-A0A934Y9X2-F1
#
_cell.length_a   1.000
_cell.length_b   1.000
_cell.length_c   1.000
_cell.angle_alpha   90.00
_cell.angle_beta   90.00
_cell.angle_gamma   90.00
#
_symmetry.space_group_name_H-M   'P 1'
#
loop_
_entity.id
_entity.type
_entity.pdbx_description
1 polymer ?
#
loop_
_entity_poly.entity_id
_entity_poly.type
_entity_poly.pdbx_seq_one_letter_code
_entity_poly.pdbx_strand_id
1 'polypeptide(L)' 'MIQFEQEYNTTVERMEKLLQDSNNIENHDSKGFIELNLLSDLVADYEMYHPVK' A
#
# COMPACT_ATOMS: atom_id res chain seq x y z
N MET A 1 -8.62 6.98 4.30
CA MET A 1 -8.99 7.22 2.89
C MET A 1 -8.02 8.21 2.30
N ILE A 2 -7.37 7.80 1.21
CA ILE A 2 -6.60 8.68 0.33
C ILE A 2 -7.60 9.56 -0.41
N GLN A 3 -7.30 10.86 -0.56
CA GLN A 3 -8.18 11.82 -1.23
C GLN A 3 -7.51 12.47 -2.43
N PHE A 4 -6.18 12.59 -2.41
CA PHE A 4 -5.42 13.29 -3.45
C PHE A 4 -4.42 12.35 -4.12
N GLU A 5 -4.14 12.59 -5.40
CA GLU A 5 -3.17 11.82 -6.19
C GLU A 5 -1.76 11.81 -5.55
N GLN A 6 -1.35 12.91 -4.90
CA GLN A 6 -0.07 12.97 -4.20
C GLN A 6 0.00 11.98 -3.02
N GLU A 7 -1.10 11.81 -2.27
CA GLU A 7 -1.18 10.84 -1.17
C GLU A 7 -1.18 9.41 -1.70
N TYR A 8 -1.87 9.17 -2.82
CA TYR A 8 -1.81 7.91 -3.55
C TYR A 8 -0.38 7.55 -3.95
N ASN A 9 0.31 8.45 -4.66
CA ASN A 9 1.69 8.23 -5.12
C ASN A 9 2.65 7.98 -3.93
N THR A 10 2.54 8.77 -2.87
CA THR A 10 3.34 8.58 -1.65
C THR A 10 3.08 7.21 -1.00
N THR A 11 1.82 6.76 -1.01
CA THR A 11 1.42 5.46 -0.47
C THR A 11 2.00 4.31 -1.31
N VAL A 12 1.90 4.39 -2.64
CA VAL A 12 2.47 3.40 -3.56
C VAL A 12 3.99 3.31 -3.41
N GLU A 13 4.71 4.44 -3.37
CA GLU A 13 6.16 4.46 -3.14
C GLU A 13 6.56 3.80 -1.81
N ARG A 14 5.74 3.95 -0.77
CA ARG A 14 5.97 3.27 0.52
C ARG A 14 5.77 1.77 0.40
N MET A 15 4.72 1.33 -0.31
CA MET A 15 4.49 -0.09 -0.57
C MET A 15 5.64 -0.70 -1.35
N GLU A 16 6.14 -0.04 -2.40
CA GLU A 16 7.30 -0.50 -3.17
C GLU A 16 8.53 -0.72 -2.29
N LYS A 17 8.81 0.19 -1.35
CA LYS A 17 9.91 0.05 -0.38
C LYS A 17 9.70 -1.12 0.57
N LEU A 18 8.48 -1.35 1.05
CA LEU A 18 8.16 -2.48 1.93
C LEU A 18 8.30 -3.82 1.22
N LEU A 19 7.93 -3.88 -0.06
CA LEU A 19 8.02 -5.08 -0.91
C LEU A 19 9.46 -5.49 -1.25
N GLN A 20 10.46 -4.61 -1.04
CA GLN A 20 11.87 -4.96 -1.21
C GLN A 20 12.38 -5.95 -0.15
N ASP A 21 11.67 -6.09 0.97
CA ASP A 21 12.01 -7.02 2.05
C ASP A 21 11.04 -8.21 2.03
N SER A 22 11.55 -9.41 1.70
CA SER A 22 10.75 -10.63 1.62
C SER A 22 10.13 -11.03 2.96
N ASN A 23 10.70 -10.60 4.09
CA ASN A 23 10.09 -10.82 5.40
C ASN A 23 8.75 -10.08 5.54
N ASN A 24 8.55 -8.95 4.86
CA ASN A 24 7.26 -8.24 4.86
C ASN A 24 6.20 -8.92 3.99
N ILE A 25 6.56 -9.96 3.24
CA ILE A 25 5.65 -10.72 2.37
C ILE A 25 5.31 -12.07 3.02
N GLU A 26 6.33 -12.76 3.54
CA GLU A 26 6.20 -14.12 4.05
C GLU A 26 5.81 -14.18 5.54
N ASN A 27 6.22 -13.20 6.33
CA ASN A 27 5.98 -13.18 7.76
C ASN A 27 4.76 -12.30 8.08
N HIS A 28 3.64 -12.96 8.33
CA HIS A 28 2.36 -12.30 8.58
C HIS A 28 2.32 -11.50 9.89
N ASP A 29 3.25 -11.76 10.81
CA ASP A 29 3.40 -11.02 12.08
C ASP A 29 4.40 -9.86 11.96
N SER A 30 5.10 -9.74 10.82
CA SER A 30 6.02 -8.63 10.61
C SER A 30 5.27 -7.31 10.51
N LYS A 31 5.88 -6.25 11.03
CA LYS A 31 5.30 -4.90 10.94
C LYS A 31 5.06 -4.49 9.49
N GLY A 32 5.96 -4.84 8.57
CA GLY A 32 5.81 -4.48 7.17
C GLY A 32 4.73 -5.27 6.46
N PHE A 33 4.45 -6.53 6.83
CA PHE A 33 3.29 -7.25 6.31
C PHE A 33 1.98 -6.60 6.75
N ILE A 34 1.86 -6.27 8.04
CA ILE A 34 0.67 -5.57 8.57
C ILE A 34 0.51 -4.21 7.88
N GLU A 35 1.60 -3.46 7.73
CA GLU A 35 1.61 -2.16 7.04
C GLU A 35 1.20 -2.31 5.56
N LEU A 36 1.74 -3.29 4.84
CA LEU A 36 1.38 -3.55 3.44
C LEU A 36 -0.12 -3.83 3.26
N ASN A 37 -0.73 -4.60 4.16
CA ASN A 37 -2.18 -4.86 4.09
C ASN A 37 -2.99 -3.58 4.29
N LEU A 38 -2.65 -2.77 5.30
CA LEU A 38 -3.34 -1.50 5.56
C LEU A 38 -3.20 -0.52 4.38
N LEU A 39 -2.01 -0.41 3.79
CA LEU A 39 -1.79 0.47 2.63
C LEU A 39 -2.51 -0.06 1.38
N SER A 40 -2.56 -1.38 1.20
CA SER A 40 -3.29 -2.00 0.09
C SER A 40 -4.79 -1.71 0.16
N ASP A 41 -5.39 -1.78 1.35
CA ASP A 41 -6.80 -1.43 1.55
C ASP A 41 -7.06 0.05 1.21
N LEU A 42 -6.16 0.95 1.62
CA LEU A 42 -6.26 2.38 1.34
C LEU A 42 -6.14 2.69 -0.16
N VAL A 43 -5.26 1.99 -0.86
CA VAL A 43 -5.08 2.11 -2.31
C VAL A 43 -6.31 1.59 -3.05
N ALA A 44 -6.77 0.39 -2.70
CA ALA A 44 -7.95 -0.22 -3.33
C ALA A 44 -9.20 0.66 -3.18
N ASP A 45 -9.41 1.25 -1.99
CA ASP A 45 -10.49 2.21 -1.75
C ASP A 45 -10.41 3.42 -2.68
N TYR A 46 -9.22 3.96 -2.92
CA TYR A 46 -9.02 5.12 -3.81
C TYR A 46 -9.25 4.77 -5.28
N GLU A 47 -8.68 3.66 -5.74
CA GLU A 47 -8.76 3.18 -7.12
C GLU A 47 -10.19 2.81 -7.51
N MET A 48 -11.03 2.39 -6.56
CA MET A 48 -12.46 2.16 -6.79
C MET A 48 -13.18 3.38 -7.38
N TYR A 49 -12.79 4.59 -6.97
CA TYR A 49 -13.36 5.85 -7.46
C TYR A 49 -12.49 6.52 -8.54
N HIS A 50 -11.22 6.13 -8.64
CA HIS A 50 -10.24 6.65 -9.59
C HIS A 50 -9.60 5.47 -10.35
N PRO A 51 -10.35 4.79 -11.25
CA PRO A 51 -9.86 3.60 -11.91
C PRO A 51 -8.57 3.90 -12.68
N VAL A 52 -7.50 3.22 -12.28
CA VAL A 52 -6.21 3.26 -12.96
C VAL A 52 -6.39 2.58 -14.33
N LYS A 53 -5.93 3.23 -15.40
CA LYS A 53 -6.08 2.75 -16.78
C LYS A 53 -4.89 1.90 -17.22
#